data_AF-A0A2V6G2H3-F1
#
_entry.id   AF-A0A2V6G2H3-F1
#
_cell.length_a   1.000
_cell.length_b   1.000
_cell.length_c   1.000
_cell.angle_alpha   90.00
_cell.angle_beta   90.00
_cell.angle_gamma   90.00
#
_symmetry.space_group_name_H-M   'P 1'
#
loop_
_entity.id
_entity.type
_entity.pdbx_description
1 polymer ?
#
loop_
_entity_poly.entity_id
_entity_poly.type
_entity_poly.pdbx_seq_one_letter_code
_entity_poly.pdbx_strand_id
1 'polypeptide(L)'
;MSFNKESALLIVAHGSTVNPDSSAPTLAHAAKIRRRKIFAEVGCAFWKEEPSLRDAIFLFDPKSICEVCVVPNFISEGYFTQTVVPRELDLNGRITKRPNGQIWKYCEPVGSDPRMTDLLLQRAREIAPGVPEAETSLLIVAHGTDLNENSAVAAKREAEKIRALGKYAEVLNVYMEEPPLVSDWRKLTMSRNVVVVPFFISDGLHSYEDIPRLLGITVAAGVDRGRPGSPPPATALGEIFRRNPYKIGDRLLFYAPSIGTDPGFADIIIEQALAAKS
;
A
#
# COMPACT_ATOMS: atom_id res chain seq x y z
N MET A 1 8.73 -6.41 25.93
CA MET A 1 9.66 -6.28 24.79
C MET A 1 10.77 -5.32 25.21
N SER A 2 12.03 -5.75 25.16
CA SER A 2 13.17 -4.89 25.47
C SER A 2 13.30 -3.80 24.40
N PHE A 3 13.33 -2.54 24.82
CA PHE A 3 13.56 -1.39 23.94
C PHE A 3 15.01 -1.44 23.44
N ASN A 4 15.20 -1.69 22.15
CA ASN A 4 16.54 -1.69 21.58
C ASN A 4 16.94 -0.25 21.22
N LYS A 5 17.73 0.36 22.11
CA LYS A 5 18.15 1.77 22.04
C LYS A 5 19.19 2.08 20.95
N GLU A 6 19.70 1.07 20.24
CA GLU A 6 20.78 1.23 19.26
C GLU A 6 20.33 0.86 17.83
N SER A 7 19.03 0.63 17.63
CA SER A 7 18.48 0.25 16.34
C SER A 7 17.49 1.28 15.81
N ALA A 8 17.62 1.62 14.53
CA ALA A 8 16.69 2.45 13.80
C ALA A 8 15.91 1.65 12.75
N LEU A 9 14.75 2.20 12.38
CA LEU A 9 13.92 1.72 11.27
C LEU A 9 13.90 2.78 10.16
N LEU A 10 14.25 2.38 8.95
CA LEU A 10 14.10 3.18 7.73
C LEU A 10 13.00 2.56 6.86
N ILE A 11 11.88 3.26 6.72
CA ILE A 11 10.82 2.85 5.80
C ILE A 11 11.06 3.53 4.46
N VAL A 12 11.26 2.75 3.41
CA VAL A 12 11.52 3.28 2.07
C VAL A 12 10.31 3.08 1.17
N ALA A 13 9.94 4.11 0.42
CA ALA A 13 8.78 4.06 -0.47
C ALA A 13 9.08 4.75 -1.79
N HIS A 14 8.20 4.57 -2.78
CA HIS A 14 8.38 5.17 -4.09
C HIS A 14 8.24 6.71 -4.04
N GLY A 15 7.21 7.21 -3.34
CA GLY A 15 6.83 8.62 -3.39
C GLY A 15 6.35 9.06 -4.78
N SER A 16 6.14 10.36 -4.96
CA SER A 16 5.65 10.99 -6.18
C SER A 16 6.05 12.46 -6.25
N THR A 17 6.52 12.91 -7.41
CA THR A 17 6.77 14.32 -7.69
C THR A 17 5.50 15.11 -8.05
N VAL A 18 4.38 14.41 -8.28
CA VAL A 18 3.15 15.00 -8.82
C VAL A 18 1.95 14.87 -7.88
N ASN A 19 2.07 14.04 -6.84
CA ASN A 19 1.00 13.85 -5.86
C ASN A 19 1.58 13.63 -4.45
N PRO A 20 1.54 14.65 -3.57
CA PRO A 20 2.06 14.51 -2.20
C PRO A 20 1.31 13.47 -1.37
N ASP A 21 0.08 13.09 -1.73
CA ASP A 21 -0.68 12.07 -1.00
C ASP A 21 -0.09 10.66 -1.19
N SER A 22 0.79 10.45 -2.18
CA SER A 22 1.44 9.16 -2.42
C SER A 22 2.34 8.71 -1.26
N SER A 23 2.93 9.64 -0.50
CA SER A 23 3.78 9.33 0.66
C SER A 23 3.02 9.33 1.99
N ALA A 24 1.79 9.86 2.04
CA ALA A 24 1.02 10.04 3.27
C ALA A 24 0.83 8.75 4.10
N PRO A 25 0.50 7.57 3.53
CA PRO A 25 0.37 6.34 4.32
C PRO A 25 1.69 5.89 4.92
N THR A 26 2.79 5.99 4.17
CA THR A 26 4.15 5.67 4.65
C THR A 26 4.51 6.53 5.85
N LEU A 27 4.28 7.85 5.76
CA LEU A 27 4.53 8.80 6.84
C LEU A 27 3.63 8.50 8.05
N ALA A 28 2.36 8.15 7.83
CA ALA A 28 1.43 7.78 8.89
C ALA A 28 1.88 6.51 9.64
N HIS A 29 2.33 5.49 8.92
CA HIS A 29 2.89 4.26 9.50
C HIS A 29 4.15 4.56 10.31
N ALA A 30 5.08 5.35 9.77
CA ALA A 30 6.28 5.78 10.48
C ALA A 30 5.95 6.51 11.78
N ALA A 31 5.00 7.45 11.74
CA ALA A 31 4.55 8.17 12.92
C ALA A 31 3.91 7.22 13.97
N LYS A 32 3.11 6.25 13.53
CA LYS A 32 2.53 5.22 14.40
C LYS A 32 3.61 4.37 15.06
N ILE A 33 4.61 3.91 14.30
CA ILE A 33 5.71 3.08 14.81
C ILE A 33 6.58 3.88 15.79
N ARG A 34 6.88 5.14 15.47
CA ARG A 34 7.63 6.05 16.36
C ARG A 34 6.94 6.22 17.71
N ARG A 35 5.61 6.36 17.74
CA ARG A 35 4.83 6.44 18.99
C ARG A 35 4.94 5.19 19.85
N ARG A 36 5.18 4.01 19.26
CA ARG A 36 5.36 2.75 20.00
C ARG A 36 6.75 2.62 20.63
N LYS A 37 7.71 3.49 20.25
CA LYS A 37 9.07 3.56 20.81
C LYS A 37 9.86 2.24 20.72
N ILE A 38 9.55 1.38 19.75
CA ILE A 38 10.19 0.05 19.58
C ILE A 38 11.64 0.20 19.07
N PHE A 39 11.86 1.20 18.21
CA PHE A 39 13.16 1.59 17.68
C PHE A 39 13.60 2.91 18.32
N ALA A 40 14.91 3.13 18.42
CA ALA A 40 15.47 4.39 18.90
C ALA A 40 15.07 5.55 17.97
N GLU A 41 15.15 5.30 16.66
CA GLU A 41 14.76 6.24 15.62
C GLU A 41 13.94 5.56 14.52
N VAL A 42 13.03 6.32 13.91
CA VAL A 42 12.20 5.87 12.78
C VAL A 42 12.20 6.97 11.73
N GLY A 43 12.76 6.67 10.56
CA GLY A 43 12.86 7.57 9.41
C GLY A 43 12.09 7.05 8.20
N CYS A 44 11.82 7.97 7.26
CA CYS A 44 11.31 7.65 5.94
C CYS A 44 12.28 8.17 4.89
N ALA A 45 12.40 7.46 3.77
CA ALA A 45 13.04 7.97 2.58
C ALA A 45 12.26 7.55 1.33
N PHE A 46 12.34 8.36 0.28
CA PHE A 46 11.54 8.21 -0.91
C PHE A 46 12.39 8.26 -2.18
N TRP A 47 11.94 7.57 -3.22
CA TRP A 47 12.63 7.61 -4.51
C TRP A 47 12.36 8.92 -5.26
N LYS A 48 11.14 9.45 -5.17
CA LYS A 48 10.70 10.64 -5.91
C LYS A 48 10.42 11.87 -5.04
N GLU A 49 10.66 11.78 -3.74
CA GLU A 49 10.40 12.84 -2.76
C GLU A 49 11.56 12.95 -1.76
N GLU A 50 11.56 14.03 -0.97
CA GLU A 50 12.47 14.18 0.16
C GLU A 50 11.87 13.62 1.47
N PRO A 51 12.68 13.03 2.37
CA PRO A 51 14.11 12.76 2.22
C PRO A 51 14.39 11.71 1.13
N SER A 52 15.39 11.97 0.27
CA SER A 52 15.73 11.05 -0.82
C SER A 52 16.35 9.74 -0.31
N LEU A 53 16.29 8.67 -1.11
CA LEU A 53 17.00 7.42 -0.79
C LEU A 53 18.51 7.65 -0.59
N ARG A 54 19.12 8.59 -1.33
CA ARG A 54 20.55 8.88 -1.18
C ARG A 54 20.86 9.59 0.12
N ASP A 55 19.98 10.49 0.56
CA ASP A 55 20.15 11.20 1.83
C ASP A 55 19.86 10.32 3.04
N ALA A 56 19.10 9.23 2.83
CA ALA A 56 18.75 8.28 3.88
C ALA A 56 19.96 7.72 4.63
N ILE A 57 21.11 7.62 3.95
CA ILE A 57 22.37 7.12 4.51
C ILE A 57 22.92 8.00 5.63
N PHE A 58 22.49 9.26 5.70
CA PHE A 58 22.92 10.24 6.70
C PHE A 58 21.85 10.50 7.78
N LEU A 59 20.69 9.83 7.71
CA LEU A 59 19.60 10.08 8.65
C LEU A 59 19.89 9.61 10.09
N PHE A 60 20.74 8.61 10.27
CA PHE A 60 20.99 7.99 11.58
C PHE A 60 22.44 8.15 11.99
N ASP A 61 22.68 8.73 13.17
CA ASP A 61 24.03 8.94 13.70
C ASP A 61 24.70 7.58 14.03
N PRO A 62 25.82 7.22 13.37
CA PRO A 62 26.51 5.96 13.62
C PRO A 62 27.06 5.81 15.04
N LYS A 63 27.18 6.90 15.81
CA LYS A 63 27.61 6.83 17.22
C LYS A 63 26.53 6.33 18.16
N SER A 64 25.26 6.48 17.81
CA SER A 64 24.11 6.10 18.64
C SER A 64 23.29 4.96 18.04
N ILE A 65 23.31 4.82 16.71
CA ILE A 65 22.59 3.80 15.97
C ILE A 65 23.59 2.86 15.31
N CYS A 66 23.70 1.64 15.85
CA CYS A 66 24.56 0.58 15.30
C CYS A 66 23.87 -0.24 14.21
N GLU A 67 22.54 -0.37 14.27
CA GLU A 67 21.76 -1.16 13.31
C GLU A 67 20.64 -0.35 12.66
N VAL A 68 20.48 -0.47 11.34
CA VAL A 68 19.38 0.13 10.58
C VAL A 68 18.62 -0.96 9.85
N CYS A 69 17.35 -1.18 10.21
CA CYS A 69 16.46 -2.06 9.46
C CYS A 69 15.78 -1.25 8.35
N VAL A 70 15.99 -1.64 7.10
CA VAL A 70 15.40 -0.99 5.93
C VAL A 70 14.21 -1.82 5.45
N VAL A 71 13.01 -1.26 5.48
CA VAL A 71 11.78 -1.94 5.08
C VAL A 71 11.15 -1.26 3.86
N PRO A 72 11.09 -1.93 2.70
CA PRO A 72 10.41 -1.39 1.51
C PRO A 72 8.89 -1.42 1.66
N ASN A 73 8.26 -0.26 1.80
CA ASN A 73 6.80 -0.12 1.76
C ASN A 73 6.29 -0.13 0.30
N PHE A 74 6.30 -1.32 -0.31
CA PHE A 74 5.87 -1.60 -1.68
C PHE A 74 4.89 -2.78 -1.69
N ILE A 75 3.97 -2.83 -2.68
CA ILE A 75 2.93 -3.88 -2.78
C ILE A 75 3.50 -5.24 -3.20
N SER A 76 4.62 -5.24 -3.92
CA SER A 76 5.25 -6.46 -4.38
C SER A 76 6.75 -6.27 -4.50
N GLU A 77 7.46 -7.38 -4.62
CA GLU A 77 8.82 -7.37 -5.15
C GLU A 77 8.85 -6.92 -6.61
N GLY A 78 9.99 -6.37 -7.05
CA GLY A 78 10.25 -6.03 -8.43
C GLY A 78 11.48 -5.17 -8.61
N TYR A 79 11.62 -4.55 -9.79
CA TYR A 79 12.78 -3.74 -10.17
C TYR A 79 13.16 -2.70 -9.10
N PHE A 80 12.18 -2.02 -8.50
CA PHE A 80 12.47 -1.03 -7.46
C PHE A 80 13.05 -1.65 -6.19
N THR A 81 12.46 -2.73 -5.68
CA THR A 81 12.87 -3.34 -4.42
C THR A 81 14.11 -4.22 -4.58
N GLN A 82 14.37 -4.76 -5.78
CA GLN A 82 15.51 -5.64 -6.05
C GLN A 82 16.72 -4.88 -6.59
N THR A 83 16.51 -3.75 -7.29
CA THR A 83 17.59 -3.03 -7.99
C THR A 83 17.73 -1.59 -7.51
N VAL A 84 16.67 -0.79 -7.60
CA VAL A 84 16.77 0.67 -7.35
C VAL A 84 17.08 0.96 -5.88
N VAL A 85 16.26 0.48 -4.96
CA VAL A 85 16.42 0.76 -3.53
C VAL A 85 17.77 0.26 -3.01
N PRO A 86 18.20 -1.00 -3.26
CA PRO A 86 19.53 -1.44 -2.87
C PRO A 86 20.65 -0.57 -3.45
N ARG A 87 20.58 -0.21 -4.74
CA ARG A 87 21.60 0.63 -5.38
C ARG A 87 21.68 2.03 -4.77
N GLU A 88 20.55 2.70 -4.58
CA GLU A 88 20.53 4.08 -4.08
C GLU A 88 20.98 4.18 -2.62
N LEU A 89 20.77 3.12 -1.83
CA LEU A 89 21.22 3.02 -0.44
C LEU A 89 22.63 2.41 -0.28
N ASP A 90 23.28 2.03 -1.39
CA ASP A 90 24.57 1.33 -1.41
C ASP A 90 24.56 0.02 -0.59
N LEU A 91 23.50 -0.77 -0.77
CA LEU A 91 23.34 -2.09 -0.16
C LEU A 91 23.92 -3.18 -1.05
N ASN A 92 24.70 -4.08 -0.46
CA ASN A 92 25.37 -5.19 -1.15
C ASN A 92 24.74 -6.57 -0.84
N GLY A 93 23.58 -6.58 -0.19
CA GLY A 93 22.82 -7.79 0.13
C GLY A 93 21.79 -7.53 1.21
N ARG A 94 21.26 -8.61 1.79
CA ARG A 94 20.34 -8.52 2.94
C ARG A 94 20.98 -7.90 4.17
N ILE A 95 22.29 -8.05 4.33
CA ILE A 95 23.07 -7.44 5.41
C ILE A 95 24.25 -6.71 4.79
N THR A 96 24.34 -5.41 5.05
CA THR A 96 25.43 -4.55 4.58
C THR A 96 26.15 -3.96 5.79
N LYS A 97 27.43 -4.29 5.93
CA LYS A 97 28.32 -3.65 6.91
C LYS A 97 28.92 -2.41 6.29
N ARG A 98 28.68 -1.24 6.88
CA ARG A 98 29.17 0.04 6.36
C ARG A 98 30.51 0.42 6.97
N PRO A 99 31.33 1.25 6.29
CA PRO A 99 32.64 1.68 6.81
C PRO A 99 32.56 2.42 8.16
N ASN A 100 31.44 3.06 8.46
CA ASN A 100 31.20 3.75 9.73
C ASN A 100 30.82 2.80 10.90
N GLY A 101 30.82 1.48 10.68
CA GLY A 101 30.50 0.47 11.68
C GLY A 101 29.01 0.06 11.74
N GLN A 102 28.12 0.78 11.05
CA GLN A 102 26.70 0.43 11.04
C GLN A 102 26.41 -0.84 10.24
N ILE A 103 25.43 -1.60 10.70
CA ILE A 103 24.88 -2.77 10.01
C ILE A 103 23.49 -2.40 9.48
N TRP A 104 23.35 -2.41 8.15
CA TRP A 104 22.09 -2.14 7.47
C TRP A 104 21.47 -3.47 7.04
N LYS A 105 20.22 -3.71 7.41
CA LYS A 105 19.51 -4.97 7.15
C LYS A 105 18.32 -4.71 6.24
N TYR A 106 18.37 -5.23 5.02
CA TYR A 106 17.33 -5.04 4.01
C TYR A 106 16.25 -6.12 4.11
N CYS A 107 15.02 -5.69 4.36
CA CYS A 107 13.87 -6.56 4.55
C CYS A 107 13.11 -6.78 3.23
N GLU A 108 12.23 -7.77 3.23
CA GLU A 108 11.29 -7.98 2.13
C GLU A 108 10.24 -6.87 2.06
N PRO A 109 9.64 -6.61 0.88
CA PRO A 109 8.58 -5.64 0.73
C PRO A 109 7.36 -5.98 1.59
N VAL A 110 6.71 -4.94 2.13
CA VAL A 110 5.55 -5.09 3.03
C VAL A 110 4.40 -5.87 2.36
N GLY A 111 4.13 -5.60 1.08
CA GLY A 111 3.06 -6.28 0.35
C GLY A 111 3.31 -7.74 0.00
N SER A 112 4.54 -8.22 0.18
CA SER A 112 4.87 -9.64 0.06
C SER A 112 4.60 -10.45 1.33
N ASP A 113 4.24 -9.81 2.45
CA ASP A 113 4.00 -10.49 3.71
C ASP A 113 2.77 -11.44 3.63
N PRO A 114 2.84 -12.67 4.17
CA PRO A 114 1.74 -13.63 4.13
C PRO A 114 0.41 -13.13 4.73
N ARG A 115 0.46 -12.18 5.67
CA ARG A 115 -0.74 -11.59 6.30
C ARG A 115 -1.52 -10.67 5.36
N MET A 116 -1.01 -10.38 4.17
CA MET A 116 -1.69 -9.50 3.21
C MET A 116 -3.09 -10.01 2.84
N THR A 117 -3.25 -11.33 2.72
CA THR A 117 -4.55 -11.98 2.48
C THR A 117 -5.56 -11.63 3.59
N ASP A 118 -5.14 -11.68 4.86
CA ASP A 118 -6.00 -11.38 6.00
C ASP A 118 -6.34 -9.89 6.10
N LEU A 119 -5.38 -9.00 5.79
CA LEU A 119 -5.63 -7.56 5.74
C LEU A 119 -6.63 -7.21 4.63
N LEU A 120 -6.53 -7.82 3.45
CA LEU A 120 -7.50 -7.63 2.37
C LEU A 120 -8.92 -8.08 2.78
N LEU A 121 -9.03 -9.24 3.43
CA LEU A 121 -10.29 -9.74 3.97
C LEU A 121 -10.85 -8.86 5.09
N GLN A 122 -9.99 -8.32 5.95
CA GLN A 122 -10.39 -7.36 6.97
C GLN A 122 -10.94 -6.08 6.33
N ARG A 123 -10.20 -5.50 5.36
CA ARG A 123 -10.61 -4.31 4.63
C ARG A 123 -11.96 -4.49 3.93
N ALA A 124 -12.18 -5.64 3.31
CA ALA A 124 -13.44 -5.99 2.66
C ALA A 124 -14.62 -6.02 3.66
N ARG A 125 -14.42 -6.62 4.84
CA ARG A 125 -15.45 -6.65 5.90
C ARG A 125 -15.72 -5.30 6.52
N GLU A 126 -14.68 -4.48 6.72
CA GLU A 126 -14.80 -3.14 7.28
C GLU A 126 -15.61 -2.20 6.39
N ILE A 127 -15.42 -2.30 5.06
CA ILE A 127 -16.13 -1.41 4.13
C ILE A 127 -17.59 -1.83 3.88
N ALA A 128 -17.91 -3.11 4.07
CA ALA A 128 -19.23 -3.69 3.86
C ALA A 128 -19.77 -4.39 5.12
N PRO A 129 -19.94 -3.66 6.24
CA PRO A 129 -20.36 -4.26 7.50
C PRO A 129 -21.76 -4.87 7.40
N GLY A 130 -21.90 -6.12 7.84
CA GLY A 130 -23.18 -6.83 7.85
C GLY A 130 -23.62 -7.39 6.50
N VAL A 131 -22.81 -7.26 5.45
CA VAL A 131 -23.08 -7.87 4.13
C VAL A 131 -22.54 -9.30 4.13
N PRO A 132 -23.35 -10.33 3.80
CA PRO A 132 -22.87 -11.71 3.75
C PRO A 132 -21.81 -11.91 2.67
N GLU A 133 -20.63 -12.40 3.05
CA GLU A 133 -19.52 -12.68 2.11
C GLU A 133 -19.96 -13.66 1.01
N ALA A 134 -20.71 -14.70 1.38
CA ALA A 134 -21.21 -15.73 0.46
C ALA A 134 -22.21 -15.23 -0.60
N GLU A 135 -22.70 -13.99 -0.48
CA GLU A 135 -23.57 -13.32 -1.46
C GLU A 135 -22.88 -12.10 -2.11
N THR A 136 -21.55 -12.05 -2.02
CA THR A 136 -20.75 -10.90 -2.42
C THR A 136 -19.63 -11.29 -3.37
N SER A 137 -19.45 -10.50 -4.43
CA SER A 137 -18.27 -10.57 -5.30
C SER A 137 -17.19 -9.64 -4.77
N LEU A 138 -15.98 -10.15 -4.52
CA LEU A 138 -14.82 -9.38 -4.07
C LEU A 138 -13.86 -9.12 -5.25
N LEU A 139 -13.59 -7.85 -5.52
CA LEU A 139 -12.66 -7.39 -6.54
C LEU A 139 -11.38 -6.84 -5.89
N ILE A 140 -10.25 -7.43 -6.21
CA ILE A 140 -8.91 -6.91 -5.87
C ILE A 140 -8.40 -6.12 -7.06
N VAL A 141 -8.26 -4.80 -6.92
CA VAL A 141 -7.90 -3.91 -8.04
C VAL A 141 -6.42 -3.60 -8.02
N ALA A 142 -5.73 -3.81 -9.14
CA ALA A 142 -4.34 -3.37 -9.34
C ALA A 142 -4.20 -2.54 -10.62
N HIS A 143 -2.98 -2.05 -10.91
CA HIS A 143 -2.74 -1.17 -12.06
C HIS A 143 -2.82 -1.95 -13.38
N GLY A 144 -1.98 -2.98 -13.52
CA GLY A 144 -1.88 -3.87 -14.68
C GLY A 144 -1.30 -3.20 -15.92
N THR A 145 0.04 -3.26 -16.07
CA THR A 145 0.85 -2.76 -17.21
C THR A 145 2.26 -3.38 -17.20
N ASP A 146 2.99 -3.33 -18.32
CA ASP A 146 4.41 -3.76 -18.45
C ASP A 146 5.36 -3.11 -17.41
N LEU A 147 5.07 -1.86 -17.01
CA LEU A 147 5.86 -1.14 -16.01
C LEU A 147 5.63 -1.66 -14.58
N ASN A 148 4.56 -2.43 -14.36
CA ASN A 148 4.11 -2.91 -13.05
C ASN A 148 3.60 -4.36 -13.10
N GLU A 149 4.15 -5.23 -13.96
CA GLU A 149 3.75 -6.64 -14.11
C GLU A 149 3.68 -7.36 -12.75
N ASN A 150 4.65 -7.09 -11.86
CA ASN A 150 4.71 -7.73 -10.56
C ASN A 150 3.53 -7.34 -9.64
N SER A 151 2.95 -6.15 -9.81
CA SER A 151 1.75 -5.74 -9.05
C SER A 151 0.52 -6.52 -9.50
N ALA A 152 0.38 -6.79 -10.80
CA ALA A 152 -0.69 -7.60 -11.36
C ALA A 152 -0.56 -9.06 -10.91
N VAL A 153 0.66 -9.61 -10.95
CA VAL A 153 0.96 -10.95 -10.43
C VAL A 153 0.65 -11.05 -8.93
N ALA A 154 1.01 -10.04 -8.14
CA ALA A 154 0.73 -10.02 -6.71
C ALA A 154 -0.78 -9.96 -6.43
N ALA A 155 -1.54 -9.11 -7.13
CA ALA A 155 -2.99 -9.03 -7.00
C ALA A 155 -3.68 -10.34 -7.40
N LYS A 156 -3.25 -10.96 -8.50
CA LYS A 156 -3.73 -12.28 -8.92
C LYS A 156 -3.48 -13.35 -7.86
N ARG A 157 -2.26 -13.40 -7.31
CA ARG A 157 -1.90 -14.35 -6.24
C ARG A 157 -2.77 -14.17 -5.00
N GLU A 158 -2.99 -12.93 -4.55
CA GLU A 158 -3.85 -12.68 -3.39
C GLU A 158 -5.32 -13.02 -3.67
N ALA A 159 -5.84 -12.69 -4.87
CA ALA A 159 -7.19 -13.09 -5.27
C ALA A 159 -7.35 -14.63 -5.31
N GLU A 160 -6.35 -15.36 -5.80
CA GLU A 160 -6.32 -16.83 -5.80
C GLU A 160 -6.34 -17.42 -4.38
N LYS A 161 -5.51 -16.89 -3.47
CA LYS A 161 -5.51 -17.30 -2.07
C LYS A 161 -6.86 -17.06 -1.40
N ILE A 162 -7.45 -15.88 -1.60
CA ILE A 162 -8.75 -15.53 -1.02
C ILE A 162 -9.85 -16.43 -1.60
N ARG A 163 -9.82 -16.68 -2.92
CA ARG A 163 -10.77 -17.59 -3.58
C ARG A 163 -10.71 -19.00 -3.01
N ALA A 164 -9.52 -19.51 -2.71
CA ALA A 164 -9.34 -20.84 -2.14
C ALA A 164 -9.98 -21.01 -0.74
N LEU A 165 -10.26 -19.91 -0.03
CA LEU A 165 -10.96 -19.96 1.27
C LEU A 165 -12.46 -20.21 1.13
N GLY A 166 -13.05 -20.03 -0.05
CA GLY A 166 -14.47 -20.30 -0.31
C GLY A 166 -15.48 -19.44 0.46
N LYS A 167 -15.06 -18.26 0.95
CA LYS A 167 -15.90 -17.37 1.78
C LYS A 167 -16.81 -16.45 0.97
N TYR A 168 -16.31 -15.99 -0.18
CA TYR A 168 -17.02 -15.06 -1.07
C TYR A 168 -17.71 -15.81 -2.21
N ALA A 169 -18.81 -15.27 -2.73
CA ALA A 169 -19.49 -15.83 -3.90
C ALA A 169 -18.53 -15.90 -5.10
N GLU A 170 -17.77 -14.82 -5.31
CA GLU A 170 -16.83 -14.67 -6.40
C GLU A 170 -15.63 -13.84 -5.92
N VAL A 171 -14.42 -14.19 -6.37
CA VAL A 171 -13.21 -13.40 -6.08
C VAL A 171 -12.41 -13.24 -7.37
N LEU A 172 -12.17 -11.98 -7.74
CA LEU A 172 -11.53 -11.61 -9.00
C LEU A 172 -10.41 -10.60 -8.72
N ASN A 173 -9.28 -10.77 -9.38
CA ASN A 173 -8.34 -9.67 -9.62
C ASN A 173 -8.78 -8.93 -10.88
N VAL A 174 -8.80 -7.60 -10.85
CA VAL A 174 -9.11 -6.75 -12.00
C VAL A 174 -8.10 -5.61 -12.09
N TYR A 175 -7.91 -5.05 -13.28
CA TYR A 175 -6.89 -4.05 -13.54
C TYR A 175 -7.43 -2.78 -14.17
N MET A 176 -6.64 -1.71 -14.11
CA MET A 176 -7.03 -0.42 -14.66
C MET A 176 -6.80 -0.35 -16.17
N GLU A 177 -5.69 -0.91 -16.66
CA GLU A 177 -5.25 -0.71 -18.04
C GLU A 177 -5.27 -1.99 -18.89
N GLU A 178 -5.29 -3.18 -18.28
CA GLU A 178 -5.33 -4.46 -18.99
C GLU A 178 -6.48 -5.39 -18.57
N PRO A 179 -6.95 -6.33 -19.43
CA PRO A 179 -7.97 -7.29 -19.05
C PRO A 179 -7.53 -8.28 -17.95
N PRO A 180 -8.42 -8.69 -17.03
CA PRO A 180 -9.80 -8.23 -16.88
C PRO A 180 -9.89 -6.80 -16.30
N LEU A 181 -10.57 -5.91 -17.03
CA LEU A 181 -10.63 -4.49 -16.68
C LEU A 181 -11.62 -4.22 -15.55
N VAL A 182 -11.26 -3.33 -14.62
CA VAL A 182 -12.13 -2.88 -13.52
C VAL A 182 -13.38 -2.16 -14.04
N SER A 183 -13.30 -1.51 -15.21
CA SER A 183 -14.47 -0.90 -15.87
C SER A 183 -15.51 -1.92 -16.33
N ASP A 184 -15.13 -3.19 -16.51
CA ASP A 184 -16.02 -4.28 -16.89
C ASP A 184 -16.62 -5.00 -15.67
N TRP A 185 -16.47 -4.49 -14.44
CA TRP A 185 -16.91 -5.16 -13.21
C TRP A 185 -18.36 -5.66 -13.25
N ARG A 186 -19.27 -4.93 -13.90
CA ARG A 186 -20.69 -5.31 -14.04
C ARG A 186 -20.91 -6.55 -14.90
N LYS A 187 -20.00 -6.81 -15.86
CA LYS A 187 -20.01 -8.00 -16.71
C LYS A 187 -19.28 -9.16 -16.04
N LEU A 188 -18.30 -8.84 -15.19
CA LEU A 188 -17.46 -9.83 -14.50
C LEU A 188 -18.10 -10.39 -13.22
N THR A 189 -19.11 -9.71 -12.65
CA THR A 189 -19.72 -10.08 -11.37
C THR A 189 -21.22 -10.34 -11.47
N MET A 190 -21.67 -11.39 -10.80
CA MET A 190 -23.08 -11.81 -10.80
C MET A 190 -23.82 -11.41 -9.53
N SER A 191 -23.11 -11.21 -8.42
CA SER A 191 -23.69 -10.90 -7.12
C SER A 191 -24.31 -9.50 -7.07
N ARG A 192 -25.35 -9.35 -6.25
CA ARG A 192 -25.94 -8.03 -5.95
C ARG A 192 -24.94 -7.12 -5.23
N ASN A 193 -24.17 -7.68 -4.30
CA ASN A 193 -23.17 -6.96 -3.54
C ASN A 193 -21.80 -7.13 -4.19
N VAL A 194 -21.08 -6.04 -4.40
CA VAL A 194 -19.74 -6.05 -4.94
C VAL A 194 -18.84 -5.21 -4.04
N VAL A 195 -17.80 -5.84 -3.48
CA VAL A 195 -16.79 -5.17 -2.66
C VAL A 195 -15.54 -5.00 -3.48
N VAL A 196 -14.98 -3.80 -3.47
CA VAL A 196 -13.80 -3.44 -4.26
C VAL A 196 -12.71 -2.96 -3.30
N VAL A 197 -11.58 -3.66 -3.31
CA VAL A 197 -10.40 -3.34 -2.48
C VAL A 197 -9.21 -3.03 -3.40
N PRO A 198 -8.78 -1.76 -3.47
CA PRO A 198 -7.58 -1.40 -4.21
C PRO A 198 -6.30 -1.92 -3.56
N PHE A 199 -5.46 -2.60 -4.34
CA PHE A 199 -4.19 -3.20 -3.93
C PHE A 199 -2.99 -2.26 -4.22
N PHE A 200 -2.99 -1.12 -3.54
CA PHE A 200 -1.98 -0.06 -3.68
C PHE A 200 -1.43 0.38 -2.32
N ILE A 201 -0.21 0.96 -2.28
CA ILE A 201 0.37 1.51 -1.04
C ILE A 201 -0.37 2.78 -0.59
N SER A 202 -0.78 3.62 -1.53
CA SER A 202 -1.47 4.86 -1.23
C SER A 202 -2.72 5.04 -2.05
N ASP A 203 -3.68 5.74 -1.45
CA ASP A 203 -4.79 6.36 -2.15
C ASP A 203 -4.25 7.57 -2.93
N GLY A 204 -3.55 7.31 -4.04
CA GLY A 204 -3.18 8.37 -4.96
C GLY A 204 -4.38 8.86 -5.78
N LEU A 205 -4.12 9.71 -6.79
CA LEU A 205 -5.12 10.14 -7.77
C LEU A 205 -5.96 8.97 -8.33
N HIS A 206 -5.33 7.82 -8.56
CA HIS A 206 -6.02 6.62 -9.04
C HIS A 206 -7.15 6.14 -8.11
N SER A 207 -6.91 6.09 -6.80
CA SER A 207 -7.91 5.59 -5.84
C SER A 207 -9.00 6.62 -5.53
N TYR A 208 -8.73 7.91 -5.72
CA TYR A 208 -9.74 8.95 -5.48
C TYR A 208 -10.54 9.36 -6.71
N GLU A 209 -10.00 9.18 -7.91
CA GLU A 209 -10.59 9.70 -9.14
C GLU A 209 -10.78 8.61 -10.20
N ASP A 210 -9.70 7.93 -10.60
CA ASP A 210 -9.73 7.06 -11.78
C ASP A 210 -10.53 5.77 -11.54
N ILE A 211 -10.21 5.00 -10.50
CA ILE A 211 -10.93 3.76 -10.16
C ILE A 211 -12.41 4.06 -9.89
N PRO A 212 -12.77 5.07 -9.07
CA PRO A 212 -14.16 5.49 -8.93
C PRO A 212 -14.90 5.77 -10.24
N ARG A 213 -14.26 6.49 -11.17
CA ARG A 213 -14.84 6.77 -12.49
C ARG A 213 -15.03 5.50 -13.30
N LEU A 214 -14.04 4.61 -13.32
CA LEU A 214 -14.13 3.32 -14.01
C LEU A 214 -15.24 2.44 -13.40
N LEU A 215 -15.48 2.55 -12.10
CA LEU A 215 -16.58 1.86 -11.41
C LEU A 215 -17.96 2.49 -11.67
N GLY A 216 -18.02 3.69 -12.24
CA GLY A 216 -19.26 4.44 -12.46
C GLY A 216 -19.76 5.20 -11.22
N ILE A 217 -18.89 5.44 -10.24
CA ILE A 217 -19.20 6.27 -9.07
C ILE A 217 -19.19 7.73 -9.50
N THR A 218 -20.31 8.43 -9.32
CA THR A 218 -20.38 9.88 -9.56
C THR A 218 -19.63 10.62 -8.45
N VAL A 219 -18.38 10.98 -8.73
CA VAL A 219 -17.64 11.93 -7.91
C VAL A 219 -18.27 13.30 -8.18
N ALA A 220 -18.80 13.97 -7.15
CA ALA A 220 -19.37 15.31 -7.31
C ALA A 220 -18.33 16.19 -8.00
N ALA A 221 -18.67 16.74 -9.15
CA ALA A 221 -17.81 17.70 -9.83
C ALA A 221 -17.68 18.93 -8.92
N GLY A 222 -16.56 19.03 -8.22
CA GLY A 222 -16.18 20.19 -7.42
C GLY A 222 -14.70 20.02 -7.15
N VAL A 223 -13.79 20.78 -7.74
CA VAL A 223 -13.83 22.20 -8.07
C VAL A 223 -13.40 22.34 -9.53
N ASP A 224 -13.73 23.47 -10.16
CA ASP A 224 -13.04 23.99 -11.34
C ASP A 224 -11.58 23.52 -11.35
N ARG A 225 -11.04 23.12 -12.50
CA ARG A 225 -9.59 22.88 -12.62
C ARG A 225 -8.91 24.22 -12.33
N GLY A 226 -8.73 24.54 -11.05
CA GLY A 226 -7.70 25.44 -10.60
C GLY A 226 -6.45 24.99 -11.33
N ARG A 227 -5.80 25.96 -11.98
CA ARG A 227 -4.67 25.79 -12.91
C ARG A 227 -3.88 24.49 -12.70
N PRO A 228 -3.44 23.81 -13.78
CA PRO A 228 -2.59 22.62 -13.69
C PRO A 228 -1.57 22.76 -12.55
N GLY A 229 -1.66 21.90 -11.53
CA GLY A 229 -0.83 21.97 -10.31
C GLY A 229 -1.56 22.32 -9.00
N SER A 230 -2.89 22.44 -8.98
CA SER A 230 -3.65 22.68 -7.75
C SER A 230 -4.07 21.34 -7.10
N PRO A 231 -3.76 21.07 -5.82
CA PRO A 231 -4.23 19.85 -5.15
C PRO A 231 -5.75 19.90 -4.93
N PRO A 232 -6.46 18.75 -5.04
CA PRO A 232 -7.88 18.70 -4.71
C PRO A 232 -8.11 19.04 -3.22
N PRO A 233 -9.27 19.64 -2.87
CA PRO A 233 -9.54 20.00 -1.49
C PRO A 233 -9.54 18.77 -0.57
N ALA A 234 -8.80 18.87 0.54
CA ALA A 234 -8.63 17.84 1.57
C ALA A 234 -9.94 17.29 2.17
N THR A 235 -11.06 18.00 2.04
CA THR A 235 -12.39 17.58 2.49
C THR A 235 -13.09 16.60 1.54
N ALA A 236 -12.67 16.49 0.28
CA ALA A 236 -13.17 15.46 -0.65
C ALA A 236 -12.44 14.12 -0.49
N LEU A 237 -11.19 14.18 -0.02
CA LEU A 237 -10.31 13.03 0.19
C LEU A 237 -10.83 12.18 1.37
N GLY A 238 -11.42 11.03 1.02
CA GLY A 238 -11.98 10.06 1.99
C GLY A 238 -13.49 10.09 2.15
N GLU A 239 -14.21 11.13 1.68
CA GLU A 239 -15.68 11.08 1.60
C GLU A 239 -16.15 9.91 0.73
N ILE A 240 -15.39 9.62 -0.33
CA ILE A 240 -15.70 8.54 -1.24
C ILE A 240 -15.75 7.17 -0.55
N PHE A 241 -14.92 6.95 0.48
CA PHE A 241 -14.93 5.70 1.23
C PHE A 241 -16.02 5.67 2.32
N ARG A 242 -16.59 6.84 2.68
CA ARG A 242 -17.63 6.97 3.72
C ARG A 242 -19.05 6.88 3.17
N ARG A 243 -19.24 7.12 1.87
CA ARG A 243 -20.57 7.11 1.21
C ARG A 243 -21.06 5.71 0.81
N ASN A 244 -20.38 4.66 1.25
CA ASN A 244 -20.78 3.29 0.95
C ASN A 244 -22.15 2.93 1.56
N PRO A 245 -22.96 2.09 0.88
CA PRO A 245 -22.76 1.59 -0.49
C PRO A 245 -23.18 2.58 -1.57
N TYR A 246 -22.57 2.44 -2.75
CA TYR A 246 -23.02 3.08 -3.98
C TYR A 246 -24.04 2.19 -4.71
N LYS A 247 -25.25 2.71 -4.93
CA LYS A 247 -26.27 2.02 -5.71
C LYS A 247 -26.09 2.33 -7.20
N ILE A 248 -25.76 1.30 -7.99
CA ILE A 248 -25.54 1.42 -9.43
C ILE A 248 -26.45 0.42 -10.14
N GLY A 249 -27.63 0.90 -10.58
CA GLY A 249 -28.70 0.02 -11.05
C GLY A 249 -29.25 -0.87 -9.92
N ASP A 250 -29.17 -2.18 -10.11
CA ASP A 250 -29.57 -3.21 -9.14
C ASP A 250 -28.42 -3.68 -8.23
N ARG A 251 -27.19 -3.19 -8.46
CA ARG A 251 -25.98 -3.54 -7.70
C ARG A 251 -25.73 -2.57 -6.53
N LEU A 252 -25.19 -3.11 -5.44
CA LEU A 252 -24.64 -2.36 -4.31
C LEU A 252 -23.12 -2.51 -4.32
N LEU A 253 -22.43 -1.42 -4.62
CA LEU A 253 -20.98 -1.36 -4.74
C LEU A 253 -20.37 -0.75 -3.48
N PHE A 254 -19.42 -1.45 -2.85
CA PHE A 254 -18.68 -0.99 -1.69
C PHE A 254 -17.22 -0.76 -2.11
N TYR A 255 -16.76 0.49 -2.02
CA TYR A 255 -15.43 0.89 -2.45
C TYR A 255 -14.56 1.25 -1.24
N ALA A 256 -13.49 0.47 -1.03
CA ALA A 256 -12.60 0.61 0.12
C ALA A 256 -11.41 1.53 -0.19
N PRO A 257 -10.80 2.15 0.84
CA PRO A 257 -9.48 2.75 0.69
C PRO A 257 -8.43 1.68 0.37
N SER A 258 -7.34 2.09 -0.26
CA SER A 258 -6.25 1.21 -0.69
C SER A 258 -5.63 0.48 0.49
N ILE A 259 -5.20 -0.76 0.26
CA ILE A 259 -4.73 -1.62 1.34
C ILE A 259 -3.54 -1.04 2.13
N GLY A 260 -2.66 -0.26 1.49
CA GLY A 260 -1.50 0.33 2.16
C GLY A 260 -1.83 1.45 3.15
N THR A 261 -3.09 1.88 3.22
CA THR A 261 -3.59 2.75 4.30
C THR A 261 -3.94 1.97 5.57
N ASP A 262 -3.94 0.63 5.50
CA ASP A 262 -4.33 -0.21 6.62
C ASP A 262 -3.40 -0.08 7.82
N PRO A 263 -3.93 0.13 9.04
CA PRO A 263 -3.11 0.19 10.24
C PRO A 263 -2.23 -1.05 10.46
N GLY A 264 -2.59 -2.21 9.92
CA GLY A 264 -1.83 -3.46 9.99
C GLY A 264 -0.49 -3.43 9.23
N PHE A 265 -0.31 -2.51 8.27
CA PHE A 265 0.99 -2.31 7.60
C PHE A 265 2.09 -1.94 8.61
N ALA A 266 1.76 -1.10 9.60
CA ALA A 266 2.71 -0.75 10.65
C ALA A 266 3.15 -1.97 11.48
N ASP A 267 2.24 -2.92 11.70
CA ASP A 267 2.53 -4.16 12.43
C ASP A 267 3.44 -5.08 11.60
N ILE A 268 3.15 -5.22 10.29
CA ILE A 268 4.02 -5.96 9.36
C ILE A 268 5.43 -5.36 9.32
N ILE A 269 5.54 -4.04 9.16
CA ILE A 269 6.83 -3.34 9.09
C ILE A 269 7.65 -3.58 10.37
N ILE A 270 7.03 -3.48 11.55
CA ILE A 270 7.70 -3.74 12.82
C ILE A 270 8.21 -5.18 12.86
N GLU A 271 7.37 -6.15 12.52
CA GLU A 271 7.73 -7.56 12.62
C GLU A 271 8.81 -7.97 11.62
N GLN A 272 8.75 -7.49 10.38
CA GLN A 272 9.82 -7.71 9.40
C GLN A 272 11.15 -7.15 9.90
N ALA A 273 11.15 -5.93 10.43
CA ALA A 273 12.35 -5.30 10.98
C ALA A 273 12.87 -6.01 12.22
N LEU A 274 12.00 -6.55 13.09
CA LEU A 274 12.43 -7.33 14.25
C LEU A 274 12.96 -8.72 13.85
N ALA A 275 12.35 -9.36 12.84
CA ALA A 275 12.81 -10.65 12.33
C ALA A 275 14.19 -10.53 11.67
N ALA A 276 14.46 -9.43 10.96
CA ALA A 276 15.78 -9.15 10.38
C ALA A 276 16.89 -8.99 11.43
N LYS A 277 16.56 -8.76 12.71
CA LYS A 277 17.58 -8.68 13.77
C LYS A 277 18.16 -10.02 14.20
N SER A 278 17.42 -11.11 13.94
CA SER A 278 17.76 -12.49 14.32
C SER A 278 18.75 -13.09 13.33
#